data_AF-A0A6A7MD49-F1
#
_entry.id   AF-A0A6A7MD49-F1
#
_cell.length_a   1.000
_cell.length_b   1.000
_cell.length_c   1.000
_cell.angle_alpha   90.00
_cell.angle_beta   90.00
_cell.angle_gamma   90.00
#
_symmetry.space_group_name_H-M   'P 1'
#
loop_
_entity.id
_entity.type
_entity.pdbx_description
1 polymer ?
#
loop_
_entity_poly.entity_id
_entity_poly.type
_entity_poly.pdbx_seq_one_letter_code
_entity_poly.pdbx_strand_id
1 'polypeptide(L)' 'MVDLAAGRITAVMKVYPVAAWLARQTPGLVIAVQVPDDPQPLGIGFRHDQPELLAAVNRILADLQRDGSYARLAQKWGVP' A
#
# COMPACT_ATOMS: atom_id res chain seq x y z
N MET A 1 2.38 6.75 16.07
CA MET A 1 3.71 7.40 16.11
C MET A 1 3.97 8.09 17.42
N VAL A 2 3.04 8.90 17.96
CA VAL A 2 3.17 9.53 19.30
C VAL A 2 3.52 8.51 20.38
N ASP A 3 2.81 7.37 20.44
CA ASP A 3 3.05 6.35 21.46
C ASP A 3 4.40 5.64 21.29
N LEU A 4 4.83 5.45 20.04
CA LEU A 4 6.13 4.86 19.71
C LEU A 4 7.27 5.80 20.12
N ALA A 5 7.13 7.10 19.81
CA ALA A 5 8.10 8.12 20.19
C ALA A 5 8.15 8.35 21.71
N ALA A 6 7.02 8.22 22.39
CA ALA A 6 6.92 8.30 23.85
C ALA A 6 7.35 7.01 24.57
N GLY A 7 7.73 5.95 23.84
CA GLY A 7 8.15 4.67 24.40
C GLY A 7 7.02 3.86 25.06
N ARG A 8 5.75 4.22 24.81
CA ARG A 8 4.57 3.49 25.34
C ARG A 8 4.31 2.19 24.60
N ILE A 9 4.76 2.11 23.35
CA ILE A 9 4.77 0.90 22.53
C ILE A 9 6.15 0.75 21.90
N THR A 10 6.52 -0.48 21.56
CA THR A 10 7.83 -0.80 20.97
C THR A 10 7.79 -1.00 19.46
N ALA A 11 6.60 -1.24 18.89
CA ALA A 11 6.41 -1.48 17.46
C ALA A 11 5.02 -1.06 17.00
N VAL A 12 4.85 -0.88 15.68
CA VAL A 12 3.57 -0.64 15.02
C VAL A 12 3.45 -1.59 13.83
N MET A 13 2.31 -2.26 13.69
CA MET A 13 1.98 -3.03 12.49
C MET A 13 1.26 -2.15 11.46
N LYS A 14 1.72 -2.20 10.22
CA LYS A 14 1.11 -1.54 9.05
C LYS A 14 1.25 -2.43 7.82
N VAL A 15 0.38 -2.19 6.84
CA VAL A 15 0.57 -2.71 5.47
C VAL A 15 1.90 -2.21 4.91
N TYR A 16 2.55 -3.05 4.10
CA TYR A 16 3.93 -2.83 3.65
C TYR A 16 4.19 -1.45 3.02
N PRO A 17 3.36 -0.92 2.09
CA PRO A 17 3.66 0.37 1.46
C PRO A 17 3.72 1.53 2.47
N VAL A 18 2.86 1.49 3.50
CA VAL A 18 2.84 2.51 4.57
C VAL A 18 4.03 2.34 5.50
N ALA A 19 4.38 1.10 5.86
CA ALA A 19 5.56 0.81 6.69
C ALA A 19 6.86 1.26 5.99
N ALA A 20 7.00 0.95 4.70
CA ALA A 20 8.15 1.32 3.89
C ALA A 20 8.28 2.85 3.76
N TRP A 21 7.16 3.55 3.52
CA TRP A 21 7.16 5.01 3.51
C TRP A 21 7.55 5.59 4.88
N LEU A 22 6.98 5.10 5.98
CA LEU A 22 7.30 5.58 7.33
C LEU A 22 8.77 5.41 7.69
N ALA A 23 9.37 4.26 7.36
CA ALA A 23 10.78 3.99 7.60
C ALA A 23 11.68 4.92 6.77
N ARG A 24 11.30 5.24 5.52
CA ARG A 24 12.05 6.19 4.67
C ARG A 24 11.98 7.62 5.18
N GLN A 25 10.88 8.03 5.80
CA GLN A 25 10.66 9.40 6.27
C GLN A 25 11.14 9.65 7.71
N THR A 26 11.35 8.59 8.50
CA THR A 26 11.63 8.73 9.94
C THR A 26 12.98 8.11 10.29
N PRO A 27 14.02 8.92 10.52
CA PRO A 27 15.32 8.43 10.98
C PRO A 27 15.17 7.53 12.21
N GLY A 28 15.83 6.36 12.17
CA GLY A 28 15.81 5.39 13.26
C GLY A 28 14.64 4.40 13.24
N LEU A 29 13.65 4.55 12.35
CA LEU A 29 12.65 3.51 12.13
C LEU A 29 13.08 2.54 11.05
N VAL A 30 12.86 1.25 11.31
CA VAL A 30 13.10 0.16 10.37
C VAL A 30 11.91 -0.80 10.34
N ILE A 31 11.72 -1.52 9.23
CA ILE A 31 10.80 -2.66 9.20
C ILE A 31 11.51 -3.83 9.88
N ALA A 32 11.12 -4.12 11.13
CA ALA A 32 11.75 -5.18 11.92
C ALA A 32 11.38 -6.59 11.42
N VAL A 33 10.13 -6.77 10.97
CA VAL A 33 9.57 -8.05 10.52
C VAL A 33 8.55 -7.81 9.41
N GLN A 34 8.51 -8.69 8.41
CA GLN A 34 7.40 -8.84 7.47
C GLN A 34 6.70 -10.17 7.75
N VAL A 35 5.38 -10.16 7.82
CA VAL A 35 4.59 -11.39 8.00
C VAL A 35 4.57 -12.14 6.66
N PRO A 36 5.13 -13.35 6.57
CA PRO A 36 5.12 -14.13 5.33
C PRO A 36 3.71 -14.64 5.00
N ASP A 37 3.48 -14.94 3.72
CA ASP A 37 2.31 -15.69 3.21
C ASP A 37 0.92 -15.07 3.47
N ASP A 38 0.84 -13.77 3.79
CA ASP A 38 -0.43 -13.04 3.87
C ASP A 38 -0.55 -12.07 2.68
N PRO A 39 -1.01 -12.54 1.50
CA PRO A 39 -1.28 -11.65 0.39
C PRO A 39 -2.42 -10.71 0.78
N GLN A 40 -2.08 -9.44 0.96
CA GLN A 40 -3.02 -8.36 1.24
C GLN A 40 -3.21 -7.48 0.00
N PRO A 41 -3.90 -7.99 -1.05
CA PRO A 41 -4.13 -7.20 -2.25
C PRO A 41 -4.95 -5.97 -1.88
N LEU A 42 -4.45 -4.80 -2.28
CA LEU A 42 -5.16 -3.54 -2.12
C LEU A 42 -6.14 -3.35 -3.27
N GLY A 43 -7.35 -2.92 -2.94
CA GLY A 43 -8.42 -2.69 -3.90
C GLY A 43 -9.12 -1.35 -3.67
N ILE A 44 -9.83 -0.90 -4.69
CA ILE A 44 -10.71 0.26 -4.60
C ILE A 44 -12.12 -0.26 -4.25
N GLY A 45 -12.64 0.17 -3.11
CA GLY A 45 -13.98 -0.23 -2.66
C GLY A 45 -15.08 0.50 -3.43
N PHE A 46 -16.07 -0.25 -3.90
CA PHE A 46 -17.28 0.27 -4.54
C PHE A 46 -18.54 -0.23 -3.81
N ARG A 47 -19.67 0.46 -3.99
CA ARG A 47 -20.95 -0.07 -3.53
C ARG A 47 -21.30 -1.34 -4.30
N HIS A 48 -21.89 -2.32 -3.60
CA HIS A 48 -22.22 -3.63 -4.17
C HIS A 48 -23.22 -3.56 -5.34
N ASP A 49 -24.07 -2.53 -5.38
CA ASP A 49 -25.08 -2.31 -6.41
C ASP A 49 -24.56 -1.50 -7.63
N GLN A 50 -23.24 -1.33 -7.75
CA GLN A 50 -22.61 -0.59 -8.86
C GLN A 50 -21.66 -1.45 -9.71
N PRO A 51 -22.13 -2.55 -10.33
CA PRO A 51 -21.27 -3.46 -11.08
C PRO A 51 -20.66 -2.81 -12.33
N GLU A 52 -21.36 -1.88 -12.98
CA GLU A 52 -20.85 -1.19 -14.17
C GLU A 52 -19.66 -0.29 -13.87
N LEU A 53 -19.67 0.40 -12.72
CA LEU A 53 -18.57 1.23 -12.27
C LEU A 53 -17.35 0.38 -11.93
N LEU A 54 -17.55 -0.72 -11.21
CA LEU A 54 -16.50 -1.70 -10.92
C LEU A 54 -15.85 -2.21 -12.22
N ALA A 55 -16.66 -2.60 -13.21
CA ALA A 55 -16.19 -3.09 -14.49
C ALA A 55 -15.41 -2.00 -15.27
N ALA A 56 -15.90 -0.75 -15.27
CA ALA A 56 -15.22 0.36 -15.92
C ALA A 56 -13.84 0.64 -15.30
N VAL A 57 -13.74 0.69 -13.98
CA VAL A 57 -12.46 0.92 -13.29
C VAL A 57 -11.50 -0.25 -13.49
N ASN A 58 -11.97 -1.49 -13.42
CA ASN A 58 -11.13 -2.66 -13.66
C ASN A 58 -10.54 -2.68 -15.07
N ARG A 59 -11.30 -2.25 -16.10
CA ARG A 59 -10.78 -2.11 -17.47
C ARG A 59 -9.66 -1.06 -17.52
N ILE A 60 -9.86 0.10 -16.92
CA ILE A 60 -8.85 1.16 -16.87
C ILE A 60 -7.58 0.67 -16.16
N LEU A 61 -7.70 -0.02 -15.03
CA LEU A 61 -6.55 -0.58 -14.31
C LEU A 61 -5.78 -1.60 -15.18
N ALA A 62 -6.49 -2.46 -15.92
CA ALA A 62 -5.87 -3.41 -16.84
C ALA A 62 -5.15 -2.70 -18.00
N ASP A 63 -5.72 -1.62 -18.53
CA ASP A 63 -5.10 -0.81 -19.58
C ASP A 63 -3.83 -0.12 -19.07
N LEU A 64 -3.87 0.46 -17.86
CA LEU A 64 -2.70 1.05 -17.19
C LEU A 64 -1.59 0.04 -16.91
N GLN A 65 -1.95 -1.22 -16.62
CA GLN A 65 -0.96 -2.29 -16.46
C GLN A 65 -0.33 -2.65 -17.80
N ARG A 66 -1.14 -2.73 -18.87
CA ARG A 66 -0.68 -3.09 -20.22
C ARG A 66 0.23 -2.03 -20.84
N ASP A 67 -0.06 -0.75 -20.64
CA ASP A 67 0.71 0.38 -21.20
C ASP A 67 1.90 0.82 -20.30
N GLY A 68 2.11 0.12 -19.18
CA GLY A 68 3.15 0.41 -18.20
C GLY A 68 2.93 1.66 -17.35
N SER A 69 1.81 2.37 -17.50
CA SER A 69 1.47 3.53 -16.66
C SER A 69 1.39 3.15 -15.20
N TYR A 70 0.85 1.97 -14.89
CA TYR A 70 0.78 1.44 -13.54
C TYR A 70 2.19 1.25 -12.94
N ALA A 71 3.10 0.65 -13.68
CA ALA A 71 4.49 0.46 -13.24
C ALA A 71 5.22 1.80 -13.00
N ARG A 72 5.01 2.79 -13.88
CA ARG A 72 5.56 4.15 -13.69
C ARG A 72 5.03 4.82 -12.42
N LEU A 73 3.75 4.61 -12.09
CA LEU A 73 3.17 5.10 -10.84
C LEU A 73 3.76 4.39 -9.62
N ALA A 74 3.87 3.06 -9.64
CA ALA A 74 4.49 2.29 -8.57
C ALA A 74 5.94 2.77 -8.29
N GLN A 75 6.72 2.95 -9.35
CA GLN A 75 8.09 3.47 -9.28
C GLN A 75 8.13 4.89 -8.69
N LYS A 76 7.26 5.80 -9.15
CA LYS A 76 7.18 7.18 -8.64
C LYS A 76 7.01 7.22 -7.14
N TRP A 77 6.21 6.31 -6.58
CA TRP A 77 5.92 6.25 -5.15
C TRP A 77 6.86 5.30 -4.39
N GLY A 78 7.73 4.57 -5.09
CA GLY A 78 8.67 3.61 -4.51
C GLY A 78 7.97 2.45 -3.80
N VAL A 79 6.86 2.00 -4.39
CA VAL A 79 6.14 0.79 -3.98
C VAL A 79 6.46 -0.29 -5.03
N PRO A 80 6.74 -1.55 -4.62
CA PRO A 80 6.97 -2.65 -5.55
C PRO A 80 5.77 -2.91 -6.47
#